data_AF-A0A178MD14-F1
#
_entry.id   AF-A0A178MD14-F1
#
_cell.length_a   1.000
_cell.length_b   1.000
_cell.length_c   1.000
_cell.angle_alpha   90.00
_cell.angle_beta   90.00
_cell.angle_gamma   90.00
#
_symmetry.space_group_name_H-M   'P 1'
#
loop_
_entity.id
_entity.type
_entity.pdbx_description
1 polymer ?
#
loop_
_entity_poly.entity_id
_entity_poly.type
_entity_poly.pdbx_seq_one_letter_code
_entity_poly.pdbx_strand_id
1 'polypeptide(L)'
;MIAIWDNRLSVGDAGIDAEHRLVLNLLNELDVVFAVAAPRVVVEKALEALVRAVSRHFARDASADGPVRTHMAYQARVERLLRDWHSGELPVIDRSTLLSLGRGWIDHIGRREAYGQALPPDASANRLAV
;
A
#
# COMPACT_ATOMS: atom_id res chain seq x y z
N MET A 1 1.18 17.04 -2.40
CA MET A 1 0.20 15.94 -2.28
C MET A 1 0.54 14.82 -3.25
N ILE A 2 0.44 13.56 -2.81
CA ILE A 2 0.80 12.35 -3.57
C ILE A 2 -0.44 11.63 -4.10
N ALA A 3 -1.46 11.44 -3.27
CA ALA A 3 -2.69 10.74 -3.64
C ALA A 3 -3.87 11.21 -2.79
N ILE A 4 -5.09 11.11 -3.33
CA ILE A 4 -6.33 11.40 -2.60
C ILE A 4 -7.16 10.12 -2.57
N TRP A 5 -7.77 9.82 -1.43
CA TRP A 5 -8.77 8.76 -1.35
C TRP A 5 -10.03 9.17 -2.11
N ASP A 6 -10.46 8.32 -3.03
CA ASP A 6 -11.72 8.42 -3.75
C ASP A 6 -12.56 7.19 -3.41
N ASN A 7 -13.87 7.33 -3.23
CA ASN A 7 -14.75 6.19 -2.88
C ASN A 7 -14.75 5.08 -3.94
N ARG A 8 -14.32 5.36 -5.17
CA ARG A 8 -14.09 4.35 -6.22
C ARG A 8 -12.93 3.41 -5.92
N LEU A 9 -12.08 3.75 -4.95
CA LEU A 9 -11.02 2.88 -4.42
C LEU A 9 -11.52 1.95 -3.32
N SER A 10 -12.75 2.14 -2.83
CA SER A 10 -13.32 1.24 -1.83
C SER A 10 -13.43 -0.17 -2.41
N VAL A 11 -13.03 -1.15 -1.60
CA VAL A 11 -13.15 -2.57 -1.93
C VAL A 11 -14.32 -3.23 -1.24
N GLY A 12 -15.19 -2.48 -0.56
CA GLY A 12 -16.40 -2.99 0.10
C GLY A 12 -16.20 -3.52 1.53
N ASP A 13 -14.95 -3.60 2.02
CA ASP A 13 -14.62 -3.93 3.41
C ASP A 13 -14.07 -2.69 4.11
N ALA A 14 -14.75 -2.25 5.17
CA ALA A 14 -14.39 -1.03 5.89
C ALA A 14 -13.01 -1.10 6.59
N GLY A 15 -12.59 -2.29 7.02
CA GLY A 15 -11.27 -2.52 7.61
C GLY A 15 -10.18 -2.41 6.56
N ILE A 16 -10.38 -3.02 5.40
CA ILE A 16 -9.45 -2.93 4.28
C ILE A 16 -9.34 -1.50 3.76
N ASP A 17 -10.47 -0.82 3.57
CA ASP A 17 -10.51 0.57 3.14
C ASP A 17 -9.79 1.50 4.14
N ALA A 18 -9.84 1.19 5.44
CA ALA A 18 -9.10 1.94 6.45
C ALA A 18 -7.58 1.73 6.31
N GLU A 19 -7.13 0.51 6.04
CA GLU A 19 -5.72 0.21 5.77
C GLU A 19 -5.22 0.90 4.50
N HIS A 20 -5.99 0.88 3.42
CA HIS A 20 -5.65 1.59 2.18
C HIS A 20 -5.53 3.10 2.39
N ARG A 21 -6.49 3.71 3.08
CA ARG A 21 -6.45 5.13 3.44
C ARG A 21 -5.23 5.47 4.28
N LEU A 22 -4.87 4.62 5.23
CA LEU A 22 -3.69 4.82 6.06
C LEU A 22 -2.42 4.89 5.21
N VAL A 23 -2.23 3.99 4.25
CA VAL A 23 -1.04 4.01 3.37
C VAL A 23 -1.00 5.27 2.52
N LEU A 24 -2.13 5.70 1.93
CA LEU A 24 -2.18 6.96 1.17
C LEU A 24 -1.88 8.19 2.05
N ASN A 25 -2.39 8.21 3.28
CA ASN A 25 -2.13 9.29 4.23
C ASN A 25 -0.65 9.37 4.61
N LEU A 26 0.01 8.24 4.87
CA LEU A 26 1.43 8.18 5.18
C LEU A 26 2.31 8.65 4.00
N LEU A 27 1.91 8.36 2.76
CA LEU A 27 2.59 8.89 1.58
C LEU A 27 2.43 10.41 1.44
N ASN A 28 1.25 10.94 1.75
CA ASN A 28 1.03 12.39 1.78
C ASN A 28 1.80 13.07 2.92
N GLU A 29 1.87 12.43 4.08
CA GLU A 29 2.67 12.91 5.22
C GLU A 29 4.15 12.95 4.87
N LEU A 30 4.66 11.90 4.20
CA LEU A 30 6.04 11.88 3.70
C LEU A 30 6.34 13.07 2.78
N ASP A 31 5.44 13.39 1.84
CA ASP A 31 5.59 14.55 0.94
C ASP A 31 5.64 15.87 1.72
N VAL A 32 4.86 16.01 2.80
CA VAL A 32 4.90 17.19 3.67
C VAL A 32 6.20 17.26 4.48
N VAL A 33 6.61 16.17 5.15
CA VAL A 33 7.84 16.18 5.98
C VAL A 33 9.09 16.48 5.15
N PHE A 34 9.14 16.04 3.89
CA PHE A 34 10.23 16.43 2.98
C PHE A 34 10.12 17.89 2.54
N ALA A 35 8.92 18.37 2.19
CA ALA A 35 8.72 19.75 1.76
C ALA A 35 9.10 20.79 2.82
N VAL A 36 8.93 20.45 4.11
CA VAL A 36 9.28 21.33 5.23
C VAL A 36 10.67 21.08 5.81
N ALA A 37 11.49 20.24 5.16
CA ALA A 37 12.81 19.83 5.63
C ALA A 37 12.79 19.37 7.11
N ALA A 38 11.84 18.49 7.45
CA ALA A 38 11.66 17.99 8.80
C ALA A 38 12.94 17.30 9.32
N PRO A 39 13.14 17.26 10.65
CA PRO A 39 14.28 16.57 11.25
C PRO A 39 14.35 15.10 10.80
N ARG A 40 15.58 14.58 10.64
CA ARG A 40 15.82 13.22 10.13
C ARG A 40 15.01 12.14 10.86
N VAL A 41 14.87 12.27 12.18
CA VAL A 41 14.09 11.36 13.04
C VAL A 41 12.59 11.34 12.70
N VAL A 42 12.03 12.47 12.26
CA VAL A 42 10.61 12.58 11.87
C VAL A 42 10.37 11.82 10.57
N VAL A 43 11.24 12.03 9.58
CA VAL A 43 11.20 11.29 8.30
C VAL A 43 11.35 9.79 8.53
N GLU A 44 12.29 9.39 9.40
CA GLU A 44 12.50 7.99 9.77
C GLU A 44 11.24 7.36 10.36
N LYS A 45 10.62 8.02 11.35
CA LYS A 45 9.36 7.55 11.97
C LYS A 45 8.23 7.40 10.94
N ALA A 46 8.12 8.33 9.99
CA ALA A 46 7.12 8.27 8.93
C ALA A 46 7.38 7.10 7.95
N LEU A 47 8.63 6.86 7.57
CA LEU A 47 9.01 5.71 6.73
C LEU A 47 8.75 4.38 7.44
N GLU A 48 9.11 4.26 8.72
CA GLU A 48 8.79 3.07 9.51
C GLU A 48 7.28 2.83 9.61
N ALA A 49 6.49 3.90 9.81
CA ALA A 49 5.04 3.79 9.85
C ALA A 49 4.48 3.28 8.52
N LEU A 50 5.01 3.78 7.39
CA LEU A 50 4.66 3.30 6.06
C LEU A 50 5.00 1.82 5.87
N VAL A 51 6.23 1.40 6.21
CA VAL A 51 6.64 -0.01 6.15
C VAL A 51 5.69 -0.88 6.96
N ARG A 52 5.43 -0.52 8.23
CA ARG A 52 4.54 -1.28 9.11
C ARG A 52 3.11 -1.36 8.57
N ALA A 53 2.58 -0.29 7.98
CA ALA A 53 1.24 -0.29 7.41
C ALA A 53 1.14 -1.25 6.21
N VAL A 54 2.10 -1.17 5.29
CA VAL A 54 2.17 -2.02 4.10
C VAL A 54 2.35 -3.49 4.47
N SER A 55 3.29 -3.81 5.37
CA SER A 55 3.54 -5.19 5.81
C SER A 55 2.33 -5.81 6.49
N ARG A 56 1.61 -5.06 7.35
CA ARG A 56 0.39 -5.57 8.00
C ARG A 56 -0.70 -5.89 6.99
N HIS A 57 -0.95 -4.98 6.05
CA HIS A 57 -1.96 -5.17 5.02
C HIS A 57 -1.69 -6.43 4.19
N PHE A 58 -0.46 -6.59 3.69
CA PHE A 58 -0.10 -7.77 2.89
C PHE A 58 0.01 -9.07 3.69
N ALA A 59 0.35 -9.02 4.99
CA ALA A 59 0.34 -10.21 5.84
C ALA A 59 -1.08 -10.75 6.02
N ARG A 60 -2.09 -9.87 6.06
CA ARG A 60 -3.51 -10.24 6.08
C ARG A 60 -3.90 -10.95 4.79
N ASP A 61 -3.50 -10.41 3.63
CA ASP A 61 -3.83 -11.00 2.33
C ASP A 61 -3.07 -12.30 2.03
N ALA A 62 -1.88 -12.50 2.61
CA ALA A 62 -1.11 -13.73 2.48
C ALA A 62 -1.82 -14.95 3.12
N SER A 63 -2.77 -14.71 4.03
CA SER A 63 -3.63 -15.77 4.59
C SER A 63 -4.79 -16.17 3.67
N ALA A 64 -5.01 -15.46 2.56
CA ALA A 64 -6.19 -15.56 1.69
C ALA A 64 -5.90 -15.95 0.21
N ASP A 65 -4.79 -16.65 -0.07
CA ASP A 65 -4.44 -17.17 -1.42
C ASP A 65 -4.25 -16.10 -2.55
N GLY A 66 -3.93 -14.85 -2.19
CA GLY A 66 -3.67 -13.76 -3.15
C GLY A 66 -2.26 -13.78 -3.82
N PRO A 67 -2.01 -12.99 -4.89
CA PRO A 67 -0.79 -13.09 -5.69
C PRO A 67 0.45 -12.47 -5.01
N VAL A 68 1.07 -13.29 -4.15
CA VAL A 68 2.25 -13.04 -3.28
C VAL A 68 3.35 -12.20 -3.93
N ARG A 69 3.67 -12.41 -5.21
CA ARG A 69 4.85 -11.79 -5.86
C ARG A 69 4.80 -10.27 -5.95
N THR A 70 3.64 -9.66 -6.22
CA THR A 70 3.56 -8.19 -6.35
C THR A 70 3.46 -7.51 -4.99
N HIS A 71 2.84 -8.16 -4.01
CA HIS A 71 2.87 -7.69 -2.61
C HIS A 71 4.32 -7.64 -2.12
N MET A 72 5.08 -8.72 -2.35
CA MET A 72 6.50 -8.78 -2.03
C MET A 72 7.31 -7.70 -2.77
N ALA A 73 7.05 -7.45 -4.05
CA ALA A 73 7.77 -6.42 -4.80
C ALA A 73 7.50 -5.01 -4.28
N TYR A 74 6.24 -4.67 -3.98
CA TYR A 74 5.89 -3.37 -3.42
C TYR A 74 6.47 -3.20 -2.01
N GLN A 75 6.30 -4.21 -1.15
CA GLN A 75 6.85 -4.21 0.21
C GLN A 75 8.37 -4.04 0.19
N ALA A 76 9.08 -4.81 -0.64
CA ALA A 76 10.53 -4.73 -0.75
C ALA A 76 11.01 -3.33 -1.19
N ARG A 77 10.21 -2.62 -2.01
CA ARG A 77 10.50 -1.25 -2.44
C ARG A 77 10.36 -0.26 -1.30
N VAL A 78 9.30 -0.37 -0.49
CA VAL A 78 9.09 0.49 0.68
C VAL A 78 10.15 0.22 1.75
N GLU A 79 10.47 -1.04 2.01
CA GLU A 79 11.54 -1.41 2.96
C GLU A 79 12.91 -0.95 2.50
N ARG A 80 13.18 -0.98 1.18
CA ARG A 80 14.43 -0.44 0.62
C ARG A 80 14.58 1.04 0.94
N LEU A 81 13.51 1.84 0.79
CA LEU A 81 13.59 3.28 1.13
C LEU A 81 13.97 3.51 2.59
N LEU A 82 13.42 2.74 3.52
CA LEU A 82 13.79 2.84 4.93
C LEU A 82 15.26 2.44 5.16
N ARG A 83 15.73 1.36 4.50
CA ARG A 83 17.13 0.92 4.60
C ARG A 83 18.10 1.95 4.04
N ASP A 84 17.83 2.47 2.85
CA ASP A 84 18.69 3.45 2.17
C ASP A 84 18.70 4.79 2.93
N TRP A 85 17.59 5.14 3.60
CA TRP A 85 17.52 6.26 4.53
C TRP A 85 18.39 6.03 5.77
N HIS A 86 18.32 4.84 6.37
CA HIS A 86 19.12 4.46 7.54
C HIS A 86 20.62 4.44 7.25
N SER A 87 21.03 3.91 6.10
CA SER A 87 22.44 3.88 5.70
C SER A 87 22.99 5.26 5.32
N GLY A 88 22.11 6.24 5.08
CA GLY A 88 22.48 7.56 4.57
C GLY A 88 22.80 7.57 3.07
N GLU A 89 22.59 6.45 2.36
CA GLU A 89 22.70 6.37 0.90
C GLU A 89 21.65 7.23 0.21
N LEU A 90 20.51 7.46 0.88
CA LEU A 90 19.42 8.31 0.40
C LEU A 90 19.27 9.57 1.28
N PRO A 91 19.98 10.67 0.97
CA PRO A 91 19.90 11.90 1.76
C PRO A 91 18.57 12.63 1.59
N VAL A 92 17.87 12.40 0.48
CA VAL A 92 16.55 12.97 0.17
C VAL A 92 15.72 11.92 -0.57
N ILE A 93 14.44 11.79 -0.23
CA ILE A 93 13.49 11.04 -1.04
C ILE A 93 12.82 12.01 -2.00
N ASP A 94 13.02 11.81 -3.29
CA ASP A 94 12.42 12.65 -4.30
C ASP A 94 10.90 12.45 -4.37
N ARG A 95 10.19 13.52 -4.75
CA ARG A 95 8.73 13.48 -4.88
C ARG A 95 8.25 12.46 -5.93
N SER A 96 9.02 12.19 -6.98
CA SER A 96 8.67 11.18 -7.99
C SER A 96 8.69 9.75 -7.44
N THR A 97 9.54 9.46 -6.46
CA THR A 97 9.58 8.19 -5.74
C THR A 97 8.29 8.01 -4.95
N LEU A 98 7.84 9.05 -4.22
CA LEU A 98 6.57 9.01 -3.50
C LEU A 98 5.35 8.89 -4.45
N LEU A 99 5.36 9.61 -5.58
CA LEU A 99 4.33 9.48 -6.61
C LEU A 99 4.29 8.06 -7.21
N SER A 100 5.47 7.46 -7.44
CA SER A 100 5.55 6.09 -7.94
C SER A 100 5.03 5.06 -6.94
N LEU A 101 5.24 5.28 -5.64
CA LEU A 101 4.64 4.44 -4.59
C LEU A 101 3.12 4.62 -4.54
N GLY A 102 2.63 5.87 -4.54
CA GLY A 102 1.19 6.15 -4.54
C GLY A 102 0.47 5.51 -5.73
N ARG A 103 1.05 5.62 -6.93
CA ARG A 103 0.52 4.93 -8.12
C ARG A 103 0.54 3.42 -7.97
N GLY A 104 1.65 2.85 -7.48
CA GLY A 104 1.77 1.41 -7.26
C GLY A 104 0.73 0.87 -6.27
N TRP A 105 0.42 1.65 -5.23
CA TRP A 105 -0.62 1.32 -4.26
C TRP A 105 -2.03 1.38 -4.86
N ILE A 106 -2.38 2.45 -5.57
CA ILE A 106 -3.69 2.58 -6.24
C ILE A 106 -3.89 1.45 -7.26
N ASP A 107 -2.85 1.14 -8.02
CA ASP A 107 -2.85 0.05 -8.99
C ASP A 107 -3.06 -1.33 -8.33
N HIS A 108 -2.57 -1.52 -7.09
CA HIS A 108 -2.77 -2.72 -6.29
C HIS A 108 -4.25 -2.86 -5.89
N ILE A 109 -4.83 -1.80 -5.31
CA ILE A 109 -6.25 -1.75 -4.91
C ILE A 109 -7.16 -2.11 -6.10
N GLY A 110 -7.00 -1.39 -7.22
CA GLY A 110 -7.89 -1.51 -8.37
C GLY A 110 -7.78 -2.82 -9.14
N ARG A 111 -6.60 -3.46 -9.17
CA ARG A 111 -6.40 -4.71 -9.94
C ARG A 111 -6.77 -5.97 -9.18
N ARG A 112 -6.77 -5.96 -7.85
CA ARG A 112 -6.67 -7.21 -7.07
C ARG A 112 -7.73 -7.38 -6.02
N GLU A 113 -8.06 -6.32 -5.30
CA GLU A 113 -8.98 -6.44 -4.17
C GLU A 113 -10.43 -6.19 -4.58
N ALA A 114 -10.67 -5.27 -5.52
CA ALA A 114 -12.00 -5.07 -6.10
C ALA A 114 -12.54 -6.33 -6.83
N TYR A 115 -11.65 -7.17 -7.38
CA TYR A 115 -12.04 -8.43 -8.03
C TYR A 115 -12.24 -9.58 -7.03
N GLY A 116 -11.55 -9.57 -5.88
CA GLY A 116 -11.64 -10.63 -4.87
C GLY A 116 -12.99 -10.69 -4.14
N GLN A 117 -13.73 -9.57 -4.07
CA GLN A 117 -15.08 -9.53 -3.49
C GLN A 117 -16.21 -9.74 -4.51
N ALA A 118 -15.93 -9.68 -5.82
CA ALA A 118 -16.96 -9.68 -6.85
C ALA A 118 -17.51 -11.09 -7.20
N LEU A 119 -16.98 -12.17 -6.60
CA LEU A 119 -17.51 -13.52 -6.78
C LEU A 119 -18.41 -13.92 -5.61
N PRO A 120 -19.73 -14.13 -5.82
CA PRO A 120 -20.57 -14.74 -4.81
C PRO A 120 -20.11 -16.18 -4.54
N PRO A 121 -20.24 -16.70 -3.30
CA PRO A 121 -19.79 -18.04 -2.90
C PRO A 121 -20.58 -19.21 -3.52
N ASP A 122 -21.36 -19.00 -4.59
CA ASP A 122 -22.28 -20.01 -5.16
C ASP A 122 -22.26 -20.08 -6.70
N ALA A 123 -21.08 -20.11 -7.32
CA ALA A 123 -20.96 -20.44 -8.75
C ALA A 123 -20.48 -21.89 -8.99
N SER A 124 -20.34 -22.69 -7.94
CA SER A 124 -19.80 -24.05 -8.01
C SER A 124 -20.86 -25.15 -7.84
N ALA A 125 -22.09 -24.82 -7.44
CA ALA A 125 -23.07 -25.83 -7.00
C ALA A 125 -24.01 -26.37 -8.10
N ASN A 126 -23.87 -25.98 -9.38
CA ASN A 126 -24.79 -26.44 -10.41
C ASN A 126 -24.09 -26.97 -11.68
N ARG A 127 -23.39 -28.10 -11.53
CA ARG A 127 -23.04 -29.00 -12.65
C ARG A 127 -23.17 -30.46 -12.23
N LEU A 128 -24.34 -30.88 -11.76
CA LEU A 128 -24.76 -32.28 -11.78
C LEU A 128 -26.29 -32.34 -11.92
N ALA A 129 -26.78 -32.10 -13.14
CA ALA A 129 -28.06 -32.61 -13.64
C ALA A 129 -28.18 -32.32 -15.13
N VAL A 130 -27.66 -33.22 -15.98
CA VAL A 130 -28.37 -33.91 -17.08
C VAL A 130 -27.59 -35.19 -17.37
#